data_AF-A0A371NWB0-F1
#
_entry.id   AF-A0A371NWB0-F1
#
_cell.length_a   1.000
_cell.length_b   1.000
_cell.length_c   1.000
_cell.angle_alpha   90.00
_cell.angle_beta   90.00
_cell.angle_gamma   90.00
#
_symmetry.space_group_name_H-M   'P 1'
#
loop_
_entity.id
_entity.type
_entity.pdbx_description
1 polymer ?
#
loop_
_entity_poly.entity_id
_entity_poly.type
_entity_poly.pdbx_seq_one_letter_code
_entity_poly.pdbx_strand_id
1 'polypeptide(L)'
;MRFLVDAQLPARLALWLRKVGFDAMHSSDLPDGNRSTDADIAKIADADDRVVVSKDADFLLSHVVSGSPQRLLVVATGNIRNDELIALFDELMGTIASRLRQYAVVELHPGFLRVHDQELRRAAGRPVSPADYLQAISESPLDPDDAVRLLNERGDFDGSEEPWEPS
;
A
#
# COMPACT_ATOMS: atom_id res chain seq x y z
N MET A 1 -4.26 -5.24 -11.20
CA MET A 1 -4.32 -5.17 -9.72
C MET A 1 -5.69 -4.67 -9.34
N ARG A 2 -6.26 -5.17 -8.24
CA ARG A 2 -7.58 -4.78 -7.76
C ARG A 2 -7.45 -4.07 -6.42
N PHE A 3 -8.30 -3.07 -6.16
CA PHE A 3 -8.26 -2.28 -4.94
C PHE A 3 -9.62 -2.26 -4.23
N LEU A 4 -9.58 -2.27 -2.90
CA LEU A 4 -10.71 -1.99 -2.03
C LEU A 4 -10.33 -0.82 -1.11
N VAL A 5 -10.93 0.34 -1.36
CA VAL A 5 -10.67 1.57 -0.62
C VAL A 5 -11.58 1.63 0.59
N ASP A 6 -10.99 1.75 1.77
CA ASP A 6 -11.68 1.84 3.05
C ASP A 6 -12.44 3.18 3.24
N ALA A 7 -13.44 3.20 4.11
CA ALA A 7 -14.34 4.34 4.37
C ALA A 7 -13.62 5.57 4.92
N GLN A 8 -12.42 5.41 5.51
CA GLN A 8 -11.58 6.50 5.99
C GLN A 8 -10.96 7.32 4.85
N LEU A 9 -10.97 6.79 3.63
CA LEU A 9 -10.48 7.45 2.44
C LEU A 9 -11.65 7.93 1.58
N PRO A 10 -11.46 8.97 0.76
CA PRO A 10 -12.54 9.47 -0.08
C PRO A 10 -12.90 8.47 -1.18
N ALA A 11 -14.20 8.23 -1.42
CA ALA A 11 -14.68 7.45 -2.57
C ALA A 11 -14.16 7.96 -3.93
N ARG A 12 -13.77 9.24 -4.01
CA ARG A 12 -13.11 9.83 -5.18
C ARG A 12 -11.77 9.14 -5.52
N LEU A 13 -11.08 8.55 -4.54
CA LEU A 13 -9.88 7.75 -4.77
C LEU A 13 -10.20 6.48 -5.57
N ALA A 14 -11.25 5.72 -5.19
CA ALA A 14 -11.68 4.54 -5.94
C ALA A 14 -12.16 4.89 -7.36
N LEU A 15 -12.82 6.04 -7.53
CA LEU A 15 -13.18 6.55 -8.86
C LEU A 15 -11.94 6.90 -9.70
N TRP A 16 -10.96 7.55 -9.10
CA TRP A 16 -9.71 7.88 -9.80
C TRP A 16 -8.92 6.61 -10.18
N LEU A 17 -8.81 5.62 -9.29
CA LEU A 17 -8.16 4.33 -9.58
C LEU A 17 -8.82 3.63 -10.77
N ARG A 18 -10.16 3.65 -10.85
CA ARG A 18 -10.90 3.16 -12.03
C ARG A 18 -10.58 3.93 -13.30
N LYS A 19 -10.48 5.26 -13.21
CA LYS A 19 -10.15 6.13 -14.35
C LYS A 19 -8.76 5.83 -14.93
N VAL A 20 -7.79 5.49 -14.09
CA VAL A 20 -6.43 5.14 -14.54
C VAL A 20 -6.25 3.64 -14.88
N GLY A 21 -7.35 2.88 -14.94
CA GLY A 21 -7.39 1.53 -15.51
C GLY A 21 -7.32 0.37 -14.50
N PHE A 22 -7.42 0.64 -13.19
CA PHE A 22 -7.50 -0.42 -12.18
C PHE A 22 -8.96 -0.81 -11.88
N ASP A 23 -9.18 -2.07 -11.50
CA ASP A 23 -10.41 -2.47 -10.82
C ASP A 23 -10.33 -1.95 -9.39
N ALA A 24 -11.24 -1.05 -9.02
CA ALA A 24 -11.29 -0.48 -7.68
C ALA A 24 -12.74 -0.30 -7.24
N MET A 25 -12.97 -0.57 -5.97
CA MET A 25 -14.23 -0.33 -5.28
C MET A 25 -13.97 0.42 -3.98
N HIS A 26 -14.96 1.18 -3.51
CA HIS A 26 -14.94 1.78 -2.18
C HIS A 26 -15.78 0.93 -1.22
N SER A 27 -15.50 0.96 0.08
CA SER A 27 -16.29 0.23 1.10
C SER A 27 -17.78 0.57 1.04
N SER A 28 -18.14 1.81 0.67
CA SER A 28 -19.54 2.21 0.42
C SER A 28 -20.23 1.43 -0.71
N ASP A 29 -19.47 0.82 -1.62
CA ASP A 29 -19.99 0.01 -2.73
C ASP A 29 -20.25 -1.45 -2.30
N LEU A 30 -19.90 -1.82 -1.06
CA LEU A 30 -20.13 -3.16 -0.50
C LEU A 30 -21.61 -3.37 -0.13
N PRO A 31 -22.08 -4.62 0.02
CA PRO A 31 -23.47 -4.91 0.37
C PRO A 31 -23.96 -4.22 1.65
N ASP A 32 -23.09 -4.11 2.66
CA ASP A 32 -23.37 -3.40 3.92
C ASP A 32 -22.84 -1.95 3.91
N GLY A 33 -22.26 -1.50 2.81
CA GLY A 33 -21.65 -0.19 2.63
C GLY A 33 -20.63 0.13 3.73
N ASN A 34 -20.68 1.35 4.25
CA ASN A 34 -19.80 1.79 5.35
C ASN A 34 -20.09 1.11 6.71
N ARG A 35 -21.02 0.15 6.78
CA ARG A 35 -21.24 -0.67 7.98
C ARG A 35 -20.41 -1.96 7.97
N SER A 36 -19.75 -2.28 6.86
CA SER A 36 -18.79 -3.37 6.79
C SER A 36 -17.67 -3.14 7.81
N THR A 37 -17.38 -4.17 8.61
CA THR A 37 -16.27 -4.12 9.57
C THR A 37 -14.93 -4.30 8.86
N ASP A 38 -13.83 -3.94 9.51
CA ASP A 38 -12.48 -4.18 8.98
C ASP A 38 -12.27 -5.65 8.62
N ALA A 39 -12.82 -6.57 9.43
CA ALA A 39 -12.80 -7.99 9.15
C ALA A 39 -13.59 -8.38 7.89
N ASP A 40 -14.73 -7.75 7.64
CA ASP A 40 -15.51 -7.96 6.41
C ASP A 40 -14.76 -7.42 5.19
N ILE A 41 -14.20 -6.22 5.29
CA ILE A 41 -13.38 -5.58 4.26
C ILE A 41 -12.18 -6.48 3.91
N ALA A 42 -11.45 -6.94 4.93
CA ALA A 42 -10.30 -7.81 4.75
C ALA A 42 -10.70 -9.15 4.11
N LYS A 43 -11.79 -9.76 4.57
CA LYS A 43 -12.30 -11.02 4.01
C LYS A 43 -12.69 -10.89 2.54
N ILE A 44 -13.36 -9.80 2.16
CA ILE A 44 -13.74 -9.52 0.77
C ILE A 44 -12.49 -9.27 -0.08
N ALA A 45 -11.54 -8.51 0.46
CA ALA A 45 -10.28 -8.26 -0.22
C ALA A 45 -9.48 -9.55 -0.47
N ASP A 46 -9.41 -10.43 0.51
CA ASP A 46 -8.69 -11.71 0.39
C ASP A 46 -9.36 -12.65 -0.60
N ALA A 47 -10.70 -12.75 -0.55
CA ALA A 47 -11.46 -13.59 -1.48
C ALA A 47 -11.29 -13.15 -2.95
N ASP A 48 -11.20 -11.84 -3.16
CA ASP A 48 -11.05 -11.22 -4.47
C ASP A 48 -9.61 -10.80 -4.79
N ASP A 49 -8.57 -11.23 -4.06
CA ASP A 49 -7.16 -10.78 -4.23
C ASP A 49 -7.06 -9.26 -4.54
N ARG A 50 -7.70 -8.46 -3.68
CA ARG A 50 -7.69 -7.00 -3.71
C ARG A 50 -6.67 -6.50 -2.70
N VAL A 51 -6.03 -5.39 -3.02
CA VAL A 51 -5.25 -4.61 -2.07
C VAL A 51 -6.22 -3.73 -1.28
N VAL A 52 -6.24 -3.89 0.04
CA VAL A 52 -6.93 -2.94 0.92
C VAL A 52 -6.13 -1.65 0.94
N VAL A 53 -6.80 -0.51 0.73
CA VAL A 53 -6.21 0.82 0.87
C VAL A 53 -6.87 1.49 2.06
N SER A 54 -6.13 1.78 3.14
CA SER A 54 -6.68 2.37 4.36
C SER A 54 -5.69 3.28 5.06
N LYS A 55 -6.19 4.18 5.92
CA LYS A 55 -5.41 4.93 6.91
C LYS A 55 -5.40 4.25 8.28
N ASP A 56 -6.24 3.23 8.48
CA ASP A 56 -6.38 2.58 9.76
C ASP A 56 -5.22 1.63 10.02
N ALA A 57 -4.58 1.81 11.18
CA ALA A 57 -3.52 0.93 11.65
C ALA A 57 -4.06 -0.47 12.01
N ASP A 58 -5.35 -0.61 12.26
CA ASP A 58 -5.97 -1.89 12.64
C ASP A 58 -5.86 -2.93 11.49
N PHE A 59 -5.88 -2.51 10.22
CA PHE A 59 -5.60 -3.41 9.09
C PHE A 59 -4.16 -3.93 9.11
N LEU A 60 -3.18 -3.07 9.45
CA LEU A 60 -1.78 -3.46 9.54
C LEU A 60 -1.56 -4.45 10.69
N LEU A 61 -2.17 -4.17 11.85
CA LEU A 61 -2.13 -5.08 13.00
C LEU A 61 -2.81 -6.42 12.68
N SER A 62 -3.97 -6.40 12.03
CA SER A 62 -4.66 -7.60 11.59
C SER A 62 -3.81 -8.42 10.62
N HIS A 63 -3.12 -7.77 9.68
CA HIS A 63 -2.19 -8.44 8.76
C HIS A 63 -1.05 -9.14 9.52
N VAL A 64 -0.44 -8.47 10.49
CA VAL A 64 0.65 -9.05 11.30
C VAL A 64 0.16 -10.25 12.11
N VAL A 65 -1.01 -10.16 12.73
CA VAL A 65 -1.53 -11.18 13.64
C VAL A 65 -2.12 -12.38 12.90
N SER A 66 -2.81 -12.14 11.79
CA SER A 66 -3.65 -13.15 11.13
C SER A 66 -3.31 -13.38 9.65
N GLY A 67 -2.43 -12.57 9.07
CA GLY A 67 -2.14 -12.59 7.63
C GLY A 67 -3.24 -11.98 6.76
N SER A 68 -4.23 -11.31 7.35
CA SER A 68 -5.39 -10.73 6.66
C SER A 68 -5.56 -9.24 7.00
N PRO A 69 -5.77 -8.34 6.02
CA PRO A 69 -5.86 -8.60 4.58
C PRO A 69 -4.51 -9.00 4.00
N GLN A 70 -4.47 -9.90 3.02
CA GLN A 70 -3.24 -10.45 2.44
C GLN A 70 -2.37 -9.39 1.76
N ARG A 71 -2.99 -8.32 1.24
CA ARG A 71 -2.29 -7.18 0.65
C ARG A 71 -2.85 -5.87 1.18
N LEU A 72 -1.96 -4.97 1.59
CA LEU A 72 -2.31 -3.71 2.24
C LEU A 72 -1.46 -2.55 1.71
N LEU A 73 -2.13 -1.46 1.36
CA LEU A 73 -1.54 -0.15 1.15
C LEU A 73 -2.02 0.79 2.27
N VAL A 74 -1.12 1.11 3.19
CA VAL A 74 -1.41 2.06 4.28
C VAL A 74 -1.15 3.47 3.79
N VAL A 75 -2.07 4.41 4.01
CA VAL A 75 -1.91 5.82 3.62
C VAL A 75 -1.49 6.65 4.83
N ALA A 76 -0.17 6.80 5.03
CA ALA A 76 0.45 7.49 6.15
C ALA A 76 0.72 8.98 5.89
N THR A 77 -0.26 9.70 5.32
CA THR A 77 -0.11 11.12 4.92
C THR A 77 -0.66 12.11 5.94
N GLY A 78 -1.13 11.65 7.10
CA GLY A 78 -1.85 12.49 8.05
C GLY A 78 -3.10 13.14 7.45
N ASN A 79 -3.38 14.38 7.86
CA ASN A 79 -4.45 15.19 7.28
C ASN A 79 -3.99 15.77 5.94
N ILE A 80 -4.66 15.38 4.85
CA ILE A 80 -4.34 15.78 3.48
C ILE A 80 -5.66 16.07 2.75
N ARG A 81 -5.66 17.06 1.86
CA ARG A 81 -6.87 17.36 1.08
C ARG A 81 -7.12 16.26 0.05
N ASN A 82 -8.37 16.01 -0.31
CA ASN A 82 -8.73 14.98 -1.29
C ASN A 82 -8.02 15.16 -2.64
N ASP A 83 -7.85 16.41 -3.09
CA ASP A 83 -7.16 16.71 -4.35
C ASP A 83 -5.65 16.43 -4.26
N GLU A 84 -5.02 16.77 -3.14
CA GLU A 84 -3.60 16.49 -2.88
C GLU A 84 -3.34 14.98 -2.74
N LEU A 85 -4.23 14.25 -2.05
CA LEU A 85 -4.15 12.80 -1.96
C LEU A 85 -4.19 12.15 -3.35
N ILE A 86 -5.09 12.61 -4.21
CA ILE A 86 -5.20 12.07 -5.57
C ILE A 86 -3.98 12.44 -6.40
N ALA A 87 -3.45 13.66 -6.28
CA ALA A 87 -2.21 14.06 -6.94
C ALA A 87 -1.02 13.19 -6.50
N LEU A 88 -0.91 12.89 -5.20
CA LEU A 88 0.13 12.00 -4.66
C LEU A 88 0.00 10.58 -5.24
N PHE A 89 -1.23 10.06 -5.31
CA PHE A 89 -1.48 8.76 -5.94
C PHE A 89 -1.14 8.79 -7.43
N ASP A 90 -1.46 9.86 -8.15
CA ASP A 90 -1.18 10.02 -9.58
C ASP A 90 0.32 10.03 -9.85
N GLU A 91 1.08 10.80 -9.07
CA GLU A 91 2.54 10.88 -9.15
C GLU A 91 3.20 9.53 -8.86
N LEU A 92 2.74 8.81 -7.83
CA LEU A 92 3.42 7.62 -7.34
C LEU A 92 2.80 6.29 -7.80
N MET A 93 1.75 6.30 -8.62
CA MET A 93 0.97 5.09 -8.95
C MET A 93 1.84 3.97 -9.55
N GLY A 94 2.76 4.32 -10.44
CA GLY A 94 3.69 3.36 -11.06
C GLY A 94 4.54 2.65 -10.00
N THR A 95 5.08 3.41 -9.06
CA THR A 95 5.88 2.89 -7.94
C THR A 95 5.03 2.08 -6.97
N ILE A 96 3.84 2.56 -6.60
CA ILE A 96 2.87 1.86 -5.74
C ILE A 96 2.54 0.49 -6.33
N ALA A 97 2.15 0.44 -7.61
CA ALA A 97 1.80 -0.81 -8.28
C ALA A 97 3.00 -1.76 -8.40
N SER A 98 4.20 -1.23 -8.65
CA SER A 98 5.42 -2.04 -8.68
C SER A 98 5.74 -2.67 -7.31
N ARG A 99 5.64 -1.89 -6.23
CA ARG A 99 5.90 -2.37 -4.87
C ARG A 99 4.84 -3.38 -4.41
N LEU A 100 3.56 -3.14 -4.66
CA LEU A 100 2.47 -4.05 -4.30
C LEU A 100 2.46 -5.39 -5.08
N ARG A 101 3.22 -5.48 -6.18
CA ARG A 101 3.47 -6.78 -6.85
C ARG A 101 4.50 -7.63 -6.10
N GLN A 102 5.43 -7.00 -5.40
CA GLN A 102 6.56 -7.67 -4.74
C GLN A 102 6.34 -7.87 -3.24
N TYR A 103 5.60 -6.95 -2.61
CA TYR A 103 5.42 -6.89 -1.17
C TYR A 103 3.94 -6.91 -0.80
N ALA A 104 3.63 -7.62 0.29
CA ALA A 104 2.27 -7.70 0.82
C ALA A 104 1.81 -6.38 1.43
N VAL A 105 2.72 -5.67 2.12
CA VAL A 105 2.41 -4.44 2.84
C VAL A 105 3.32 -3.30 2.39
N VAL A 106 2.70 -2.20 1.97
CA VAL A 106 3.37 -0.96 1.56
C VAL A 106 2.71 0.21 2.28
N GLU A 107 3.50 1.16 2.79
CA GLU A 107 2.99 2.43 3.31
C GLU A 107 3.32 3.57 2.35
N LEU A 108 2.32 4.41 2.09
CA LEU A 108 2.42 5.63 1.31
C LEU A 108 2.56 6.84 2.23
N HIS A 109 3.70 7.51 2.14
CA HIS A 109 4.00 8.77 2.80
C HIS A 109 4.06 9.89 1.76
N PRO A 110 4.01 11.18 2.16
CA PRO A 110 4.25 12.28 1.24
C PRO A 110 5.68 12.16 0.65
N GLY A 111 5.77 11.93 -0.66
CA GLY A 111 7.03 11.88 -1.41
C GLY A 111 7.80 10.56 -1.35
N PHE A 112 7.37 9.54 -0.58
CA PHE A 112 8.05 8.24 -0.56
C PHE A 112 7.14 7.06 -0.20
N LEU A 113 7.64 5.84 -0.44
CA LEU A 113 6.98 4.59 -0.08
C LEU A 113 7.88 3.79 0.86
N ARG A 114 7.29 3.20 1.90
CA ARG A 114 7.95 2.23 2.78
C ARG A 114 7.39 0.83 2.52
N VAL A 115 8.24 -0.19 2.57
CA VAL A 115 7.84 -1.60 2.41
C VAL A 115 8.08 -2.36 3.70
N HIS A 116 7.17 -3.25 4.07
CA HIS A 116 7.30 -4.10 5.25
C HIS A 116 7.50 -5.55 4.80
N ASP A 117 8.75 -5.98 4.61
CA ASP A 117 9.07 -7.37 4.24
C ASP A 117 9.89 -8.06 5.32
N GLN A 118 10.98 -7.44 5.78
CA GLN A 118 11.85 -8.04 6.78
C GLN A 118 11.20 -8.06 8.17
N GLU A 119 10.50 -6.99 8.53
CA GLU A 119 9.81 -6.84 9.81
C GLU A 119 8.68 -7.86 9.93
N LEU A 120 7.91 -8.07 8.85
CA LEU A 120 6.89 -9.11 8.79
C LEU A 120 7.48 -10.52 8.81
N ARG A 121 8.58 -10.79 8.10
CA ARG A 121 9.27 -12.09 8.16
C ARG A 121 9.85 -12.38 9.55
N ARG A 122 10.39 -11.38 10.24
CA ARG A 122 10.83 -11.49 11.65
C ARG A 122 9.65 -11.80 12.56
N ALA A 123 8.50 -11.16 12.31
CA ALA A 123 7.25 -11.44 13.01
C ALA A 123 6.63 -12.80 12.71
N ALA A 124 6.84 -13.36 11.52
CA ALA A 124 6.31 -14.67 11.14
C ALA A 124 7.08 -15.86 11.77
N GLY A 125 8.31 -15.64 12.27
CA GLY A 125 9.16 -16.70 12.86
C GLY A 125 9.03 -16.89 14.38
N ARG A 126 8.31 -16.00 15.07
CA ARG A 126 8.01 -16.01 16.52
C ARG A 126 6.79 -15.12 16.73
N PRO A 127 5.85 -15.40 17.64
CA PRO A 127 4.79 -14.43 17.95
C PRO A 127 5.42 -13.10 18.38
N VAL A 128 5.37 -12.11 17.50
CA VAL A 128 5.80 -10.73 17.74
C VAL A 128 4.57 -9.97 18.17
N SER A 129 4.64 -9.30 19.31
CA SER A 129 3.51 -8.52 19.79
C SER A 129 3.30 -7.31 18.85
N PRO A 130 2.06 -6.80 18.72
CA PRO A 130 1.80 -5.53 18.06
C PRO A 130 2.77 -4.40 18.45
N ALA A 131 3.12 -4.31 19.74
CA ALA A 131 4.04 -3.30 20.24
C ALA A 131 5.48 -3.46 19.72
N ASP A 132 6.00 -4.69 19.71
CA ASP A 132 7.34 -4.97 19.19
C ASP A 132 7.44 -4.69 17.69
N TYR A 133 6.37 -4.98 16.94
CA TYR A 133 6.28 -4.65 15.51
C TYR A 133 6.27 -3.14 15.28
N LEU A 134 5.41 -2.41 16.01
CA LEU A 134 5.33 -0.94 15.92
C LEU A 134 6.67 -0.28 16.27
N GLN A 135 7.40 -0.81 17.24
CA GLN A 135 8.73 -0.34 17.57
C GLN A 135 9.72 -0.58 16.42
N ALA A 136 9.77 -1.81 15.87
CA ALA A 136 10.65 -2.17 14.77
C ALA A 136 10.44 -1.30 13.52
N ILE A 137 9.19 -0.97 13.19
CA ILE A 137 8.89 -0.09 12.04
C ILE A 137 9.22 1.37 12.35
N SER A 138 9.09 1.84 13.60
CA SER A 138 9.42 3.22 13.96
C SER A 138 10.93 3.52 13.82
N GLU A 139 11.77 2.50 14.03
CA GLU A 139 13.23 2.59 14.00
C GLU A 139 13.83 2.35 12.60
N SER A 140 13.02 1.98 11.61
CA SER A 140 13.45 1.61 10.26
C SER A 140 12.97 2.65 9.23
N PRO A 141 13.64 3.80 9.08
CA PRO A 141 13.40 4.71 7.98
C PRO A 141 14.18 4.17 6.79
N LEU A 142 13.59 3.27 6.00
CA LEU A 142 14.21 3.02 4.70
C LEU A 142 14.04 4.27 3.85
N ASP A 143 15.16 4.98 3.75
CA ASP A 143 15.41 6.23 3.06
C ASP A 143 15.16 6.03 1.54
N PRO A 144 14.51 6.99 0.85
CA PRO A 144 14.38 6.99 -0.60
C PRO A 144 15.70 6.75 -1.34
N ASP A 145 16.82 7.26 -0.83
CA ASP A 145 18.14 7.11 -1.43
C ASP A 145 18.71 5.70 -1.23
N ASP A 146 18.41 5.02 -0.11
CA ASP A 146 18.79 3.63 0.11
C ASP A 146 18.02 2.67 -0.82
N ALA A 147 16.78 3.01 -1.18
CA ALA A 147 15.98 2.22 -2.13
C ALA A 147 16.51 2.33 -3.58
N VAL A 148 16.97 3.50 -4.00
CA VAL A 148 17.61 3.71 -5.32
C VAL A 148 18.99 3.06 -5.34
N ARG A 149 19.76 3.19 -4.25
CA ARG A 149 21.09 2.60 -4.13
C ARG A 149 21.04 1.06 -4.15
N LEU A 150 20.10 0.43 -3.47
CA LEU A 150 19.91 -1.03 -3.49
C LEU A 150 19.42 -1.57 -4.84
N LEU A 151 18.69 -0.76 -5.62
CA LEU A 151 18.32 -1.11 -7.00
C LEU A 151 19.52 -1.03 -7.96
N ASN A 152 20.39 -0.04 -7.77
CA ASN A 152 21.62 0.10 -8.56
C ASN A 152 22.70 -0.92 -8.17
N GLU A 153 22.80 -1.32 -6.90
CA GLU A 153 23.77 -2.32 -6.41
C GLU A 153 23.40 -3.77 -6.80
N ARG A 154 22.15 -4.03 -7.20
CA ARG A 154 21.69 -5.37 -7.63
C ARG A 154 21.84 -5.67 -9.13
N GLY A 155 22.30 -4.72 -9.94
CA GLY A 155 22.77 -4.99 -11.31
C GLY A 155 21.75 -5.55 -12.31
N ASP A 156 20.44 -5.43 -12.05
CA ASP A 156 19.38 -6.01 -12.90
C ASP A 156 18.63 -4.99 -13.78
N PHE A 157 19.24 -3.82 -14.06
CA PHE A 157 18.74 -2.89 -15.08
C PHE A 157 19.74 -2.82 -16.23
N ASP A 158 19.52 -3.64 -17.24
CA ASP A 158 20.11 -3.42 -18.57
C ASP A 158 19.42 -2.19 -19.16
N GLY A 159 20.13 -1.06 -19.13
CA GLY A 159 19.69 0.22 -19.64
C GLY A 159 19.83 0.33 -21.16
N SER A 160 19.24 -0.58 -21.92
CA SER A 160 19.16 -0.48 -23.38
C SER A 160 17.75 -0.10 -23.86
N GLU A 161 17.29 1.10 -23.48
CA GLU A 161 16.35 1.84 -24.35
C GLU A 161 16.92 3.25 -24.60
N GLU A 162 17.15 3.53 -25.88
CA GLU A 162 17.75 4.76 -26.40
C GLU A 162 16.95 6.01 -25.99
N PRO A 163 17.61 7.16 -25.73
CA PRO A 163 16.90 8.37 -25.35
C PRO A 163 16.09 8.92 -26.53
N TRP A 164 14.79 9.12 -26.31
CA TRP A 164 13.91 9.87 -27.22
C TRP A 164 14.34 11.35 -27.25
N GLU A 165 14.78 11.84 -28.41
CA GLU A 165 15.01 13.27 -28.67
C GLU A 165 13.80 13.89 -29.38
N PRO A 166 13.21 14.98 -28.86
CA PRO A 166 12.12 15.66 -29.54
C PRO A 166 12.63 16.52 -30.70
N SER A 167 11.99 16.38 -31.86
CA SER A 167 12.05 17.31 -33.00
C SER A 167 11.08 18.47 -32.84
#